data_AF-A0A068MXS0-F1
#
_entry.id   AF-A0A068MXS0-F1
#
_cell.length_a   1.000
_cell.length_b   1.000
_cell.length_c   1.000
_cell.angle_alpha   90.00
_cell.angle_beta   90.00
_cell.angle_gamma   90.00
#
_symmetry.space_group_name_H-M   'P 1'
#
loop_
_entity.id
_entity.type
_entity.pdbx_description
1 polymer ?
#
loop_
_entity_poly.entity_id
_entity_poly.type
_entity_poly.pdbx_seq_one_letter_code
_entity_poly.pdbx_strand_id
1 'polypeptide(L)' 'MILEDLNTAGMLKNRRLSRAISDLGWRCFRTMFSAKAETYGRDFRVISRWEPTSQRCSRCGAMGRKK' A
#
# COMPACT_ATOMS: atom_id res chain seq x y z
N MET A 1 -12.15 -1.66 -5.90
CA MET A 1 -10.67 -1.85 -5.94
C MET A 1 -10.10 -1.39 -4.62
N ILE A 2 -9.17 -2.14 -4.03
CA ILE A 2 -8.66 -1.88 -2.68
C ILE A 2 -7.15 -1.62 -2.75
N LEU A 3 -6.68 -0.57 -2.07
CA LEU A 3 -5.25 -0.22 -1.95
C LEU A 3 -4.84 -0.10 -0.48
N GLU A 4 -3.65 -0.59 -0.14
CA GLU A 4 -3.09 -0.46 1.21
C GLU A 4 -2.58 0.96 1.49
N ASP A 5 -2.89 1.50 2.67
CA ASP A 5 -2.24 2.72 3.17
C ASP A 5 -0.82 2.40 3.67
N LEU A 6 0.18 2.51 2.80
CA LEU A 6 1.58 2.36 3.17
C LEU A 6 2.13 3.64 3.82
N ASN A 7 2.89 3.49 4.93
CA ASN A 7 3.63 4.60 5.52
C ASN A 7 4.91 4.91 4.71
N THR A 8 4.73 5.43 3.50
CA THR A 8 5.83 5.71 2.56
C THR A 8 6.89 6.63 3.17
N ALA A 9 6.48 7.67 3.90
CA ALA A 9 7.38 8.57 4.62
C ALA A 9 8.24 7.84 5.65
N GLY A 10 7.69 6.86 6.38
CA GLY A 10 8.45 6.00 7.28
C GLY A 10 9.42 5.08 6.55
N MET A 11 8.99 4.49 5.43
CA MET A 11 9.81 3.57 4.64
C MET A 11 11.01 4.26 3.99
N LEU A 12 10.86 5.54 3.59
CA LEU A 12 11.94 6.36 3.06
C LEU A 12 13.08 6.61 4.05
N LYS A 13 12.87 6.39 5.36
CA LYS A 13 13.94 6.49 6.37
C LYS A 13 14.98 5.36 6.24
N ASN A 14 14.66 4.26 5.57
CA ASN A 14 15.62 3.20 5.32
C ASN A 14 16.58 3.59 4.19
N ARG A 15 17.80 4.00 4.55
CA ARG A 15 18.83 4.45 3.58
C ARG A 15 19.19 3.43 2.51
N ARG A 16 18.99 2.13 2.74
CA ARG A 16 19.28 1.08 1.76
C ARG A 16 18.18 0.94 0.70
N LEU A 17 16.94 1.24 1.07
CA LEU A 17 15.76 1.02 0.22
C LEU A 17 15.12 2.34 -0.27
N SER A 18 15.49 3.48 0.30
CA SER A 18 14.85 4.76 0.03
C SER A 18 14.84 5.15 -1.44
N ARG A 19 15.94 4.86 -2.17
CA ARG A 19 16.01 5.10 -3.62
C ARG A 19 14.98 4.25 -4.38
N ALA A 20 14.99 2.94 -4.17
CA ALA A 20 14.05 2.03 -4.82
C ALA A 20 12.59 2.37 -4.49
N ILE A 21 12.30 2.75 -3.24
CA ILE A 21 10.95 3.18 -2.81
C ILE A 21 10.53 4.48 -3.50
N SER A 22 11.43 5.46 -3.61
CA SER A 22 11.15 6.72 -4.32
C SER A 22 10.89 6.49 -5.80
N ASP A 23 11.70 5.64 -6.45
CA ASP A 23 11.59 5.35 -7.88
C ASP A 23 10.26 4.68 -8.26
N LEU A 24 9.64 3.94 -7.33
CA LEU A 24 8.31 3.33 -7.52
C LEU A 24 7.15 4.34 -7.49
N GLY A 25 7.36 5.56 -6.97
CA GLY A 25 6.37 6.65 -7.08
C GLY A 25 5.02 6.37 -6.42
N TRP A 26 4.97 5.65 -5.29
CA TRP A 26 3.71 5.22 -4.65
C TRP A 26 2.69 6.33 -4.38
N ARG A 27 3.14 7.55 -4.05
CA ARG A 27 2.24 8.69 -3.86
C ARG A 27 1.55 9.08 -5.16
N CYS A 28 2.31 9.16 -6.26
CA CYS A 28 1.76 9.44 -7.58
C CYS A 28 0.83 8.31 -8.04
N PHE A 29 1.21 7.06 -7.80
CA PHE A 29 0.37 5.90 -8.12
C PHE A 29 -1.01 5.99 -7.46
N ARG A 30 -1.06 6.29 -6.15
CA ARG A 30 -2.33 6.49 -5.43
C ARG A 30 -3.18 7.61 -6.04
N THR A 31 -2.58 8.77 -6.33
CA THR A 31 -3.29 9.91 -6.93
C THR A 31 -3.87 9.56 -8.30
N MET A 32 -3.05 8.99 -9.18
CA MET A 32 -3.49 8.60 -10.53
C MET A 32 -4.61 7.56 -10.48
N PHE A 33 -4.51 6.60 -9.57
CA PHE A 33 -5.50 5.54 -9.45
C PHE A 33 -6.84 6.07 -8.93
N SER A 34 -6.81 6.96 -7.93
CA SER A 34 -8.02 7.63 -7.43
C SER A 34 -8.70 8.44 -8.53
N ALA A 35 -7.93 9.24 -9.28
CA ALA A 35 -8.45 10.05 -10.37
C ALA A 35 -9.07 9.18 -11.49
N LYS A 36 -8.42 8.06 -11.85
CA LYS A 36 -8.98 7.11 -12.82
C LYS A 36 -10.25 6.45 -12.29
N ALA A 37 -10.26 6.04 -11.02
CA ALA A 37 -11.45 5.41 -10.44
C ALA A 37 -12.66 6.35 -10.48
N GLU A 38 -12.47 7.62 -10.12
CA GLU A 38 -13.48 8.67 -10.24
C GLU A 38 -13.96 8.84 -11.70
N THR A 39 -13.01 8.96 -12.63
CA THR A 39 -13.30 9.13 -14.07
C THR A 39 -14.16 8.00 -14.64
N TYR A 40 -13.92 6.76 -14.21
CA TYR A 40 -14.65 5.58 -14.70
C TYR A 40 -15.81 5.16 -13.78
N GLY A 41 -16.16 5.95 -12.77
CA GLY A 41 -17.22 5.61 -11.80
C GLY A 41 -16.98 4.29 -11.05
N ARG A 42 -15.71 3.94 -10.79
CA ARG A 42 -15.32 2.70 -10.09
C ARG A 42 -15.15 2.93 -8.60
N ASP A 43 -15.62 1.98 -7.80
CA ASP A 43 -15.37 1.96 -6.36
C ASP A 43 -13.86 1.77 -6.08
N PHE A 44 -13.27 2.75 -5.42
CA PHE A 44 -11.88 2.73 -4.97
C PHE A 44 -11.82 3.01 -3.47
N ARG A 45 -11.15 2.12 -2.73
CA ARG A 45 -11.05 2.21 -1.27
C ARG A 45 -9.60 2.03 -0.85
N VAL A 46 -9.16 2.88 0.07
CA VAL A 46 -7.87 2.73 0.75
C VAL A 46 -8.15 2.08 2.10
N ILE A 47 -7.53 0.93 2.36
CA ILE A 47 -7.66 0.23 3.64
C ILE A 47 -6.61 0.73 4.64
N SER A 48 -6.97 0.62 5.93
CA SER A 48 -6.13 1.05 7.03
C SER A 48 -4.78 0.35 7.02
N ARG A 49 -3.73 1.10 7.35
CA ARG A 49 -2.36 0.59 7.55
C ARG A 49 -2.22 -0.46 8.65
N TRP A 50 -3.21 -0.53 9.53
CA TRP A 50 -3.23 -1.47 10.66
C TRP A 50 -3.89 -2.80 10.29
N GLU A 51 -4.45 -2.92 9.09
CA GLU A 51 -4.93 -4.19 8.57
C GLU A 51 -3.73 -5.11 8.31
N PRO A 52 -3.67 -6.31 8.90
CA PRO A 52 -2.52 -7.21 8.79
C PRO A 52 -2.50 -7.98 7.46
N THR A 53 -2.80 -7.34 6.34
CA THR A 53 -2.85 -7.96 5.00
C THR A 53 -1.55 -8.65 4.60
N SER A 54 -0.40 -8.07 4.94
CA SER A 54 0.93 -8.65 4.67
C SER A 54 1.34 -9.74 5.65
N GLN A 55 0.64 -9.86 6.78
CA GLN A 55 0.92 -10.81 7.84
C GLN A 55 -0.09 -11.96 7.91
N ARG A 56 -1.27 -11.81 7.32
CA ARG A 56 -2.32 -12.85 7.31
C ARG A 56 -2.24 -13.68 6.04
N CYS A 57 -2.09 -14.99 6.18
CA CYS A 57 -2.15 -15.90 5.04
C CYS A 57 -3.54 -15.82 4.38
N SER A 58 -3.59 -15.54 3.08
CA SER A 58 -4.84 -15.50 2.31
C SER A 58 -5.53 -16.86 2.21
N ARG A 59 -4.79 -17.97 2.35
CA ARG A 59 -5.31 -19.33 2.23
C ARG A 59 -5.86 -19.88 3.55
N CYS A 60 -5.11 -19.73 4.65
CA CYS A 60 -5.45 -20.37 5.92
C CYS A 60 -5.71 -19.38 7.07
N GLY A 61 -5.57 -18.07 6.86
CA GLY A 61 -5.81 -17.06 7.89
C GLY A 61 -4.75 -16.99 9.00
N ALA A 62 -3.73 -17.86 8.97
CA ALA A 62 -2.65 -17.85 9.95
C ALA A 62 -1.87 -16.53 9.91
N MET A 63 -1.51 -16.02 11.09
CA MET A 63 -0.72 -14.79 11.25
C MET A 63 0.77 -15.11 11.26
N GLY A 64 1.54 -14.40 10.43
CA GLY A 64 3.00 -14.42 10.42
C GLY A 64 3.58 -13.80 11.70
N ARG A 65 4.75 -14.29 12.12
CA ARG A 65 5.45 -13.73 13.29
C ARG A 65 5.98 -12.34 12.95
N LYS A 66 5.77 -11.36 13.83
CA LYS A 66 6.48 -10.06 13.77
C LYS A 66 7.97 -10.32 14.06
N LYS A 67 8.85 -9.98 13.12
CA LYS A 67 10.30 -9.86 13.35
C LYS A 67 10.63 -8.46 13.83
#